data_AF-A0A523S2M6-F1
#
_entry.id   AF-A0A523S2M6-F1
#
_cell.length_a   1.000
_cell.length_b   1.000
_cell.length_c   1.000
_cell.angle_alpha   90.00
_cell.angle_beta   90.00
_cell.angle_gamma   90.00
#
_symmetry.space_group_name_H-M   'P 1'
#
loop_
_entity.id
_entity.type
_entity.pdbx_description
1 polymer ?
#
loop_
_entity_poly.entity_id
_entity_poly.type
_entity_poly.pdbx_seq_one_letter_code
_entity_poly.pdbx_strand_id
1 'polypeptide(L)'
;GGQSLWDNTTASVWLWRPLTFTAILEPTNHRTIQIAVNTGNFRASAAAGRLAEFSRFVINEIITVRDLRIAWEVPTTAEASYGHQLAIFLVMLTSVLAPGPYVSKSFAGERDKHTLEALLVVPMSRLKILGAKLVAGLLLSSIYSAFTVVGIVLYNWLIITRATSTVPNEAAAYIDLYSINLNTVPLIVFVQFLVLLCAIGIGVVISCLAKDQATAESMNNIILLVPTMIIGILGFTGSILQYGGIFGLIVLAIPFSHAIIFLNGVLSGTATPIGLLGNVAYLLGFTIVFMIIGAKLFEREAIIA
;
A
#
# COMPACT_ATOMS: atom_id res chain seq x y z
N GLY A 1 2.26 -17.88 -28.13
CA GLY A 1 3.63 -17.32 -28.34
C GLY A 1 4.09 -16.66 -27.06
N GLY A 2 5.37 -16.27 -26.93
CA GLY A 2 5.86 -15.59 -25.71
C GLY A 2 5.03 -14.34 -25.34
N GLN A 3 4.60 -13.58 -26.36
CA GLN A 3 3.72 -12.42 -26.20
C GLN A 3 2.39 -12.76 -25.50
N SER A 4 1.73 -13.86 -25.85
CA SER A 4 0.44 -14.22 -25.24
C SER A 4 0.57 -14.66 -23.77
N LEU A 5 1.73 -15.19 -23.37
CA LEU A 5 2.01 -15.54 -21.96
C LEU A 5 2.33 -14.31 -21.12
N TRP A 6 2.92 -13.29 -21.76
CA TRP A 6 3.18 -11.96 -21.21
C TRP A 6 1.88 -11.16 -21.06
N ASP A 7 1.06 -11.10 -22.11
CA ASP A 7 -0.24 -10.40 -22.11
C ASP A 7 -1.23 -11.04 -21.13
N ASN A 8 -1.17 -12.37 -20.95
CA ASN A 8 -1.98 -13.10 -19.97
C ASN A 8 -1.31 -13.20 -18.59
N THR A 9 -0.23 -12.46 -18.34
CA THR A 9 0.45 -12.32 -17.02
C THR A 9 0.98 -13.61 -16.38
N THR A 10 1.08 -14.69 -17.14
CA THR A 10 1.54 -15.99 -16.65
C THR A 10 3.07 -16.10 -16.54
N ALA A 11 3.81 -15.24 -17.25
CA ALA A 11 5.26 -15.21 -17.24
C ALA A 11 5.79 -14.00 -16.47
N SER A 12 6.65 -14.23 -15.48
CA SER A 12 7.19 -13.19 -14.60
C SER A 12 8.35 -12.40 -15.24
N VAL A 13 9.11 -13.05 -16.13
CA VAL A 13 10.25 -12.47 -16.86
C VAL A 13 10.17 -12.96 -18.30
N TRP A 14 10.33 -12.04 -19.25
CA TRP A 14 10.41 -12.38 -20.66
C TRP A 14 11.66 -11.78 -21.31
N LEU A 15 12.39 -12.62 -22.04
CA LEU A 15 13.60 -12.21 -22.74
C LEU A 15 13.33 -12.23 -24.23
N TRP A 16 13.33 -11.04 -24.84
CA TRP A 16 13.16 -10.91 -26.27
C TRP A 16 14.51 -10.89 -26.97
N ARG A 17 14.69 -11.84 -27.89
CA ARG A 17 15.83 -11.88 -28.82
C ARG A 17 15.33 -11.51 -30.21
N PRO A 18 15.75 -10.38 -30.80
CA PRO A 18 15.40 -10.04 -32.17
C PRO A 18 15.87 -11.12 -33.15
N LEU A 19 15.10 -11.42 -34.19
CA LEU A 19 15.50 -12.40 -35.22
C LEU A 19 16.77 -11.99 -35.98
N THR A 20 17.05 -10.69 -36.06
CA THR A 20 18.25 -10.08 -36.65
C THR A 20 19.47 -10.05 -35.71
N PHE A 21 19.37 -10.65 -34.52
CA PHE A 21 20.43 -10.62 -33.50
C PHE A 21 21.78 -11.06 -34.06
N THR A 22 21.84 -12.18 -34.77
CA THR A 22 23.08 -12.72 -35.35
C THR A 22 23.57 -11.93 -36.56
N ALA A 23 22.67 -11.48 -37.43
CA ALA A 23 23.01 -10.81 -38.70
C ALA A 23 23.59 -9.40 -38.51
N ILE A 24 23.21 -8.71 -37.43
CA ILE A 24 23.72 -7.36 -37.15
C ILE A 24 25.01 -7.45 -36.31
N LEU A 25 25.26 -8.57 -35.59
CA LEU A 25 26.37 -8.80 -34.64
C LEU A 25 27.75 -8.56 -35.24
N GLU A 26 27.99 -9.04 -36.44
CA GLU A 26 29.28 -8.97 -37.13
C GLU A 26 29.72 -7.53 -37.48
N PRO A 27 28.87 -6.60 -37.97
CA PRO A 27 29.32 -5.27 -38.38
C PRO A 27 29.41 -4.17 -37.31
N THR A 28 28.68 -4.24 -36.19
CA THR A 28 28.45 -3.03 -35.33
C THR A 28 28.98 -3.09 -33.90
N ASN A 29 29.43 -4.24 -33.40
CA ASN A 29 30.01 -4.41 -32.04
C ASN A 29 29.14 -3.92 -30.84
N HIS A 30 27.89 -3.52 -31.08
CA HIS A 30 26.92 -3.06 -30.10
C HIS A 30 25.65 -3.90 -30.20
N ARG A 31 25.09 -4.37 -29.07
CA ARG A 31 23.84 -5.15 -29.05
C ARG A 31 22.94 -4.74 -27.90
N THR A 32 21.65 -4.74 -28.16
CA THR A 32 20.61 -4.51 -27.15
C THR A 32 19.83 -5.81 -27.01
N ILE A 33 19.84 -6.40 -25.83
CA ILE A 33 18.90 -7.45 -25.45
C ILE A 33 17.82 -6.75 -24.63
N GLN A 34 16.56 -6.87 -25.06
CA GLN A 34 15.45 -6.32 -24.30
C GLN A 34 14.97 -7.39 -23.32
N ILE A 35 14.90 -7.03 -22.05
CA ILE A 35 14.36 -7.89 -21.00
C ILE A 35 13.12 -7.17 -20.49
N ALA A 36 11.96 -7.74 -20.78
CA ALA A 36 10.70 -7.27 -20.26
C ALA A 36 10.44 -7.97 -18.92
N VAL A 37 10.22 -7.19 -17.87
CA VAL A 37 10.15 -7.71 -16.50
C VAL A 37 8.92 -7.13 -15.82
N ASN A 38 8.14 -7.99 -15.16
CA ASN A 38 7.13 -7.49 -14.25
C ASN A 38 7.83 -6.90 -13.01
N THR A 39 7.98 -5.58 -12.98
CA THR A 39 8.62 -4.84 -11.89
C THR A 39 7.84 -4.87 -10.58
N GLY A 40 6.56 -5.28 -10.63
CA GLY A 40 5.71 -5.53 -9.46
C GLY A 40 6.01 -6.86 -8.74
N ASN A 41 6.81 -7.75 -9.31
CA ASN A 41 7.20 -9.00 -8.64
C ASN A 41 8.68 -8.96 -8.25
N PHE A 42 8.96 -8.97 -6.94
CA PHE A 42 10.34 -8.98 -6.42
C PHE A 42 11.20 -10.11 -7.01
N ARG A 43 10.63 -11.30 -7.19
CA ARG A 43 11.36 -12.46 -7.75
C ARG A 43 11.74 -12.24 -9.20
N ALA A 44 10.84 -11.61 -9.97
CA ALA A 44 11.08 -11.30 -11.37
C ALA A 44 12.15 -10.22 -11.53
N SER A 45 12.04 -9.12 -10.78
CA SER A 45 13.02 -8.04 -10.76
C SER A 45 14.40 -8.52 -10.32
N ALA A 46 14.48 -9.35 -9.27
CA ALA A 46 15.74 -9.92 -8.79
C ALA A 46 16.34 -10.91 -9.80
N ALA A 47 15.54 -11.77 -10.42
CA ALA A 47 16.00 -12.70 -11.45
C ALA A 47 16.53 -11.95 -12.67
N ALA A 48 15.81 -10.92 -13.13
CA ALA A 48 16.24 -10.09 -14.24
C ALA A 48 17.51 -9.29 -13.92
N GLY A 49 17.65 -8.77 -12.70
CA GLY A 49 18.87 -8.10 -12.25
C GLY A 49 20.08 -9.02 -12.26
N ARG A 50 19.91 -10.26 -11.79
CA ARG A 50 20.96 -11.30 -11.85
C ARG A 50 21.29 -11.72 -13.29
N LEU A 51 20.28 -11.84 -14.15
CA LEU A 51 20.45 -12.11 -15.58
C LEU A 51 21.22 -10.97 -16.25
N ALA A 52 20.91 -9.72 -15.91
CA ALA A 52 21.59 -8.54 -16.40
C ALA A 52 23.07 -8.54 -15.99
N GLU A 53 23.35 -8.76 -14.71
CA GLU A 53 24.71 -8.82 -14.17
C GLU A 53 25.52 -9.98 -14.77
N PHE A 54 24.93 -11.17 -14.84
CA PHE A 54 25.54 -12.34 -15.47
C PHE A 54 25.84 -12.09 -16.96
N SER A 55 24.89 -11.49 -17.70
CA SER A 55 25.09 -11.19 -19.11
C SER A 55 26.24 -10.19 -19.32
N ARG A 56 26.36 -9.16 -18.47
CA ARG A 56 27.49 -8.22 -18.49
C ARG A 56 28.81 -8.90 -18.16
N PHE A 57 28.84 -9.83 -17.20
CA PHE A 57 30.04 -10.58 -16.82
C PHE A 57 30.55 -11.48 -17.95
N VAL A 58 29.67 -12.33 -18.51
CA VAL A 58 30.03 -13.27 -19.60
C VAL A 58 30.47 -12.52 -20.87
N ILE A 59 29.84 -11.39 -21.17
CA ILE A 59 30.18 -10.56 -22.33
C ILE A 59 31.54 -9.87 -22.17
N ASN A 60 31.92 -9.46 -20.96
CA ASN A 60 33.23 -8.88 -20.69
C ASN A 60 34.36 -9.92 -20.76
N GLU A 61 34.07 -11.19 -20.46
CA GLU A 61 35.04 -12.30 -20.51
C GLU A 61 35.19 -12.88 -21.94
N ILE A 62 34.12 -12.89 -22.73
CA ILE A 62 34.10 -13.37 -24.14
C ILE A 62 34.06 -12.15 -25.07
N ILE A 63 35.25 -11.69 -25.45
CA ILE A 63 35.54 -10.51 -26.27
C ILE A 63 34.74 -10.50 -27.60
N THR A 64 33.54 -9.90 -27.65
CA THR A 64 32.90 -9.34 -28.88
C THR A 64 31.57 -8.55 -28.67
N VAL A 65 31.19 -8.15 -27.46
CA VAL A 65 30.04 -7.24 -27.28
C VAL A 65 30.45 -6.09 -26.36
N ARG A 66 30.61 -4.88 -26.92
CA ARG A 66 31.19 -3.74 -26.20
C ARG A 66 30.18 -2.88 -25.42
N ASP A 67 28.88 -3.10 -25.62
CA ASP A 67 27.82 -2.39 -24.89
C ASP A 67 26.54 -3.23 -24.98
N LEU A 68 26.22 -3.98 -23.92
CA LEU A 68 24.91 -4.62 -23.77
C LEU A 68 23.97 -3.66 -23.05
N ARG A 69 23.07 -3.05 -23.83
CA ARG A 69 21.99 -2.25 -23.26
C ARG A 69 20.81 -3.14 -22.96
N ILE A 70 20.36 -3.11 -21.71
CA ILE A 70 19.17 -3.81 -21.26
C ILE A 70 18.07 -2.76 -21.18
N ALA A 71 17.18 -2.78 -22.17
CA ALA A 71 15.96 -1.99 -22.09
C ALA A 71 15.01 -2.73 -21.16
N TRP A 72 14.75 -2.14 -20.00
CA TRP A 72 13.69 -2.58 -19.10
C TRP A 72 12.38 -2.06 -19.67
N GLU A 73 11.71 -2.92 -20.44
CA GLU A 73 10.33 -2.63 -20.81
C GLU A 73 9.45 -2.95 -19.59
N VAL A 74 9.05 -1.89 -18.90
CA VAL A 74 7.97 -1.95 -17.92
C VAL A 74 6.69 -2.02 -18.76
N PRO A 75 5.95 -3.15 -18.77
CA PRO A 75 4.68 -3.17 -19.47
C PRO A 75 3.73 -2.18 -18.77
N THR A 76 2.57 -1.95 -19.35
CA THR A 76 1.38 -1.53 -18.60
C THR A 76 1.05 -2.61 -17.58
N THR A 77 1.83 -2.72 -16.51
CA THR A 77 1.62 -3.67 -15.42
C THR A 77 0.33 -3.26 -14.71
N ALA A 78 -0.54 -4.21 -14.41
CA ALA A 78 -1.63 -3.98 -13.45
C ALA A 78 -1.10 -3.69 -12.02
N GLU A 79 0.22 -3.78 -11.83
CA GLU A 79 0.90 -3.77 -10.54
C GLU A 79 1.91 -2.62 -10.46
N ALA A 80 1.93 -1.91 -9.34
CA ALA A 80 2.91 -0.86 -9.09
C ALA A 80 4.32 -1.46 -8.93
N SER A 81 5.36 -0.71 -9.30
CA SER A 81 6.77 -1.11 -9.15
C SER A 81 7.10 -1.45 -7.69
N TYR A 82 8.08 -2.31 -7.47
CA TYR A 82 8.56 -2.69 -6.14
C TYR A 82 8.83 -1.47 -5.21
N GLY A 83 9.40 -0.39 -5.77
CA GLY A 83 9.61 0.87 -5.05
C GLY A 83 8.31 1.47 -4.51
N HIS A 84 7.27 1.50 -5.35
CA HIS A 84 5.93 1.93 -4.97
C HIS A 84 5.29 0.97 -3.97
N GLN A 85 5.46 -0.33 -4.11
CA GLN A 85 4.90 -1.31 -3.16
C GLN A 85 5.42 -1.10 -1.73
N LEU A 86 6.70 -0.76 -1.58
CA LEU A 86 7.27 -0.41 -0.29
C LEU A 86 6.66 0.88 0.27
N ALA A 87 6.47 1.89 -0.56
CA ALA A 87 5.78 3.12 -0.15
C ALA A 87 4.32 2.84 0.27
N ILE A 88 3.58 2.04 -0.51
CA ILE A 88 2.20 1.62 -0.21
C ILE A 88 2.15 0.95 1.16
N PHE A 89 3.05 0.00 1.41
CA PHE A 89 3.10 -0.73 2.68
C PHE A 89 3.37 0.18 3.87
N LEU A 90 4.37 1.06 3.78
CA LEU A 90 4.70 1.99 4.86
C LEU A 90 3.57 2.99 5.12
N VAL A 91 2.97 3.52 4.06
CA VAL A 91 1.82 4.44 4.16
C VAL A 91 0.65 3.73 4.84
N MET A 92 0.34 2.49 4.47
CA MET A 92 -0.72 1.69 5.09
C MET A 92 -0.46 1.34 6.54
N LEU A 93 0.76 0.91 6.88
CA LEU A 93 1.06 0.57 8.27
C LEU A 93 0.92 1.75 9.20
N THR A 94 1.41 2.90 8.74
CA THR A 94 1.40 4.09 9.57
C THR A 94 -0.01 4.64 9.74
N SER A 95 -0.89 4.59 8.73
CA SER A 95 -2.32 4.96 8.90
C SER A 95 -3.12 3.96 9.70
N VAL A 96 -2.84 2.67 9.62
CA VAL A 96 -3.57 1.69 10.43
C VAL A 96 -3.27 1.85 11.93
N LEU A 97 -2.04 2.22 12.27
CA LEU A 97 -1.61 2.40 13.67
C LEU A 97 -1.90 3.79 14.24
N ALA A 98 -1.90 4.83 13.40
CA ALA A 98 -2.02 6.23 13.85
C ALA A 98 -3.24 6.52 14.76
N PRO A 99 -4.45 5.98 14.51
CA PRO A 99 -5.60 6.27 15.35
C PRO A 99 -5.60 5.54 16.71
N GLY A 100 -4.81 4.47 16.85
CA GLY A 100 -4.89 3.57 18.01
C GLY A 100 -4.76 4.26 19.37
N PRO A 101 -3.71 5.06 19.61
CA PRO A 101 -3.53 5.76 20.88
C PRO A 101 -4.64 6.76 21.17
N TYR A 102 -5.16 7.46 20.15
CA TYR A 102 -6.25 8.41 20.30
C TYR A 102 -7.54 7.70 20.74
N VAL A 103 -7.93 6.66 20.02
CA VAL A 103 -9.17 5.92 20.27
C VAL A 103 -9.10 5.20 21.63
N SER A 104 -7.98 4.53 21.91
CA SER A 104 -7.80 3.82 23.19
C SER A 104 -7.88 4.77 24.39
N LYS A 105 -7.23 5.93 24.31
CA LYS A 105 -7.25 6.93 25.38
C LYS A 105 -8.62 7.57 25.56
N SER A 106 -9.30 7.93 24.46
CA SER A 106 -10.58 8.63 24.54
C SER A 106 -11.73 7.74 24.97
N PHE A 107 -11.69 6.44 24.66
CA PHE A 107 -12.77 5.51 25.02
C PHE A 107 -12.43 4.73 26.30
N ALA A 108 -11.42 3.86 26.25
CA ALA A 108 -11.05 3.03 27.40
C ALA A 108 -10.41 3.87 28.52
N GLY A 109 -9.47 4.76 28.19
CA GLY A 109 -8.75 5.55 29.20
C GLY A 109 -9.62 6.55 29.97
N GLU A 110 -10.63 7.14 29.34
CA GLU A 110 -11.58 8.01 30.05
C GLU A 110 -12.54 7.21 30.94
N ARG A 111 -12.87 5.97 30.55
CA ARG A 111 -13.70 5.06 31.33
C ARG A 111 -12.93 4.59 32.58
N ASP A 112 -11.67 4.18 32.42
CA ASP A 112 -10.82 3.72 33.54
C ASP A 112 -10.66 4.78 34.64
N LYS A 113 -10.70 6.06 34.25
CA LYS A 113 -10.55 7.19 35.18
C LYS A 113 -11.89 7.67 35.75
N HIS A 114 -13.00 6.99 35.47
CA HIS A 114 -14.36 7.42 35.81
C HIS A 114 -14.72 8.83 35.29
N THR A 115 -13.95 9.38 34.34
CA THR A 115 -14.21 10.70 33.76
C THR A 115 -15.39 10.68 32.79
N LEU A 116 -15.66 9.52 32.19
CA LEU A 116 -16.88 9.30 31.39
C LEU A 116 -18.14 9.34 32.26
N GLU A 117 -18.09 8.86 33.50
CA GLU A 117 -19.24 8.89 34.42
C GLU A 117 -19.54 10.33 34.86
N ALA A 118 -18.51 11.13 35.15
CA ALA A 118 -18.69 12.55 35.44
C ALA A 118 -19.36 13.33 34.29
N LEU A 119 -19.04 12.98 33.03
CA LEU A 119 -19.69 13.54 31.84
C LEU A 119 -21.15 13.11 31.69
N LEU A 120 -21.52 11.94 32.23
CA LEU A 120 -22.88 11.40 32.19
C LEU A 120 -23.82 12.02 33.24
N VAL A 121 -23.27 12.72 34.24
CA VAL A 121 -24.07 13.48 35.22
C VAL A 121 -24.61 14.79 34.61
N VAL A 122 -23.96 15.30 33.56
CA VAL A 122 -24.42 16.47 32.80
C VAL A 122 -25.59 16.05 31.89
N PRO A 123 -26.64 16.88 31.70
CA PRO A 123 -27.79 16.56 30.83
C PRO A 123 -27.42 16.61 29.33
N MET A 124 -26.46 15.79 28.92
CA MET A 124 -25.99 15.62 27.55
C MET A 124 -26.35 14.21 27.08
N SER A 125 -26.94 14.12 25.90
CA SER A 125 -27.24 12.82 25.29
C SER A 125 -25.93 12.10 24.93
N ARG A 126 -25.82 10.83 25.29
CA ARG A 126 -24.62 9.98 25.13
C ARG A 126 -24.14 9.89 23.67
N LEU A 127 -25.07 9.89 22.73
CA LEU A 127 -24.80 9.89 21.30
C LEU A 127 -24.10 11.18 20.83
N LYS A 128 -24.35 12.33 21.50
CA LYS A 128 -23.59 13.57 21.26
C LYS A 128 -22.16 13.49 21.79
N ILE A 129 -21.94 12.83 22.94
CA ILE A 129 -20.59 12.61 23.48
C ILE A 129 -19.78 11.74 22.52
N LEU A 130 -20.37 10.61 22.08
CA LEU A 130 -19.77 9.73 21.08
C LEU A 130 -19.48 10.47 19.77
N GLY A 131 -20.46 11.20 19.25
CA GLY A 131 -20.33 11.97 18.01
C GLY A 131 -19.22 13.03 18.09
N ALA A 132 -19.12 13.75 19.21
CA ALA A 132 -18.07 14.75 19.41
C ALA A 132 -16.66 14.12 19.43
N LYS A 133 -16.50 12.96 20.08
CA LYS A 133 -15.24 12.19 20.06
C LYS A 133 -14.90 11.73 18.65
N LEU A 134 -15.87 11.19 17.92
CA LEU A 134 -15.63 10.74 16.56
C LEU A 134 -15.22 11.92 15.65
N VAL A 135 -15.88 13.07 15.74
CA VAL A 135 -15.50 14.28 15.00
C VAL A 135 -14.08 14.75 15.33
N ALA A 136 -13.68 14.72 16.61
CA ALA A 136 -12.32 15.05 17.00
C ALA A 136 -11.29 14.05 16.41
N GLY A 137 -11.62 12.75 16.38
CA GLY A 137 -10.81 11.73 15.70
C GLY A 137 -10.69 11.96 14.20
N LEU A 138 -11.80 12.30 13.52
CA LEU A 138 -11.82 12.64 12.10
C LEU A 138 -10.91 13.83 11.78
N LEU A 139 -10.96 14.88 12.61
CA LEU A 139 -10.10 16.05 12.46
C LEU A 139 -8.62 15.68 12.62
N LEU A 140 -8.28 14.86 13.63
CA LEU A 140 -6.91 14.41 13.86
C LEU A 140 -6.40 13.55 12.69
N SER A 141 -7.22 12.64 12.17
CA SER A 141 -6.90 11.85 10.98
C SER A 141 -6.76 12.70 9.72
N SER A 142 -7.53 13.78 9.58
CA SER A 142 -7.40 14.72 8.46
C SER A 142 -6.05 15.44 8.50
N ILE A 143 -5.62 15.89 9.68
CA ILE A 143 -4.29 16.50 9.89
C ILE A 143 -3.20 15.49 9.54
N TYR A 144 -3.33 14.25 10.04
CA TYR A 144 -2.38 13.17 9.74
C TYR A 144 -2.26 12.91 8.22
N SER A 145 -3.39 12.84 7.51
CA SER A 145 -3.41 12.65 6.06
C SER A 145 -2.73 13.82 5.32
N ALA A 146 -2.90 15.06 5.79
CA ALA A 146 -2.20 16.22 5.25
C ALA A 146 -0.67 16.14 5.44
N PHE A 147 -0.18 15.68 6.60
CA PHE A 147 1.25 15.45 6.81
C PHE A 147 1.81 14.30 5.95
N THR A 148 0.96 13.36 5.56
CA THR A 148 1.36 12.28 4.63
C THR A 148 1.79 12.86 3.28
N VAL A 149 1.18 13.97 2.82
CA VAL A 149 1.61 14.70 1.61
C VAL A 149 3.05 15.21 1.75
N VAL A 150 3.38 15.79 2.91
CA VAL A 150 4.76 16.24 3.19
C VAL A 150 5.73 15.07 3.12
N GLY A 151 5.35 13.92 3.67
CA GLY A 151 6.13 12.67 3.57
C GLY A 151 6.37 12.23 2.13
N ILE A 152 5.34 12.24 1.29
CA ILE A 152 5.44 11.85 -0.14
C ILE A 152 6.32 12.83 -0.92
N VAL A 153 6.23 14.14 -0.64
CA VAL A 153 7.07 15.16 -1.30
C VAL A 153 8.54 14.98 -0.90
N LEU A 154 8.82 14.79 0.40
CA LEU A 154 10.18 14.53 0.89
C LEU A 154 10.75 13.22 0.33
N TYR A 155 9.92 12.17 0.23
CA TYR A 155 10.30 10.90 -0.37
C TYR A 155 10.74 11.07 -1.84
N ASN A 156 9.94 11.78 -2.64
CA ASN A 156 10.30 12.08 -4.04
C ASN A 156 11.60 12.88 -4.14
N TRP A 157 11.75 13.90 -3.28
CA TRP A 157 12.97 14.71 -3.26
C TRP A 157 14.22 13.89 -2.92
N LEU A 158 14.11 12.97 -1.94
CA LEU A 158 15.20 12.06 -1.59
C LEU A 158 15.55 11.11 -2.75
N ILE A 159 14.58 10.57 -3.47
CA ILE A 159 14.85 9.71 -4.64
C ILE A 159 15.59 10.47 -5.72
N ILE A 160 15.14 11.68 -6.08
CA ILE A 160 15.74 12.49 -7.14
C ILE A 160 17.19 12.84 -6.79
N THR A 161 17.45 13.27 -5.54
CA THR A 161 18.81 13.60 -5.09
C THR A 161 19.74 12.39 -5.10
N ARG A 162 19.24 11.19 -4.79
CA ARG A 162 20.02 9.95 -4.89
C ARG A 162 20.25 9.51 -6.32
N ALA A 163 19.23 9.57 -7.17
CA ALA A 163 19.34 9.18 -8.57
C ALA A 163 20.32 10.07 -9.36
N THR A 164 20.41 11.37 -9.03
CA THR A 164 21.36 12.30 -9.65
C THR A 164 22.83 11.93 -9.39
N SER A 165 23.11 11.14 -8.35
CA SER A 165 24.47 10.63 -8.06
C SER A 165 24.86 9.38 -8.86
N THR A 166 23.94 8.83 -9.67
CA THR A 166 24.17 7.68 -10.56
C THR A 166 24.36 8.11 -12.01
N VAL A 167 24.93 7.22 -12.86
CA VAL A 167 25.25 7.51 -14.28
C VAL A 167 24.03 8.14 -15.00
N PRO A 168 24.20 9.27 -15.74
CA PRO A 168 23.08 10.08 -16.24
C PRO A 168 22.01 9.33 -17.05
N ASN A 169 22.41 8.29 -17.79
CA ASN A 169 21.49 7.51 -18.63
C ASN A 169 20.66 6.48 -17.83
N GLU A 170 21.11 6.05 -16.65
CA GLU A 170 20.32 5.15 -15.79
C GLU A 170 19.48 5.94 -14.76
N ALA A 171 19.92 7.15 -14.39
CA ALA A 171 19.23 8.00 -13.41
C ALA A 171 17.76 8.29 -13.76
N ALA A 172 17.44 8.52 -15.04
CA ALA A 172 16.06 8.78 -15.48
C ALA A 172 15.13 7.57 -15.29
N ALA A 173 15.62 6.36 -15.57
CA ALA A 173 14.87 5.13 -15.37
C ALA A 173 14.66 4.83 -13.88
N TYR A 174 15.65 5.10 -13.03
CA TYR A 174 15.50 4.98 -11.57
C TYR A 174 14.50 5.99 -10.99
N ILE A 175 14.45 7.22 -11.51
CA ILE A 175 13.47 8.20 -11.04
C ILE A 175 12.06 7.73 -11.39
N ASP A 176 11.82 7.28 -12.61
CA ASP A 176 10.49 6.85 -13.05
C ASP A 176 9.97 5.62 -12.28
N LEU A 177 10.86 4.68 -11.95
CA LEU A 177 10.51 3.45 -11.23
C LEU A 177 10.17 3.62 -9.75
N TYR A 178 10.63 4.70 -9.11
CA TYR A 178 10.51 4.91 -7.67
C TYR A 178 9.78 6.20 -7.29
N SER A 179 9.72 7.20 -8.18
CA SER A 179 9.03 8.46 -7.90
C SER A 179 7.51 8.31 -8.00
N ILE A 180 6.79 9.05 -7.16
CA ILE A 180 5.32 9.08 -7.15
C ILE A 180 4.87 10.29 -7.98
N ASN A 181 4.03 10.06 -8.99
CA ASN A 181 3.46 11.13 -9.78
C ASN A 181 2.59 12.05 -8.89
N LEU A 182 2.88 13.34 -8.87
CA LEU A 182 2.18 14.35 -8.06
C LEU A 182 0.65 14.37 -8.30
N ASN A 183 0.20 14.03 -9.51
CA ASN A 183 -1.23 13.99 -9.85
C ASN A 183 -1.97 12.86 -9.11
N THR A 184 -1.27 11.81 -8.68
CA THR A 184 -1.85 10.68 -7.95
C THR A 184 -1.95 10.92 -6.44
N VAL A 185 -1.24 11.93 -5.92
CA VAL A 185 -1.19 12.23 -4.48
C VAL A 185 -2.57 12.47 -3.86
N PRO A 186 -3.51 13.23 -4.47
CA PRO A 186 -4.84 13.41 -3.91
C PRO A 186 -5.60 12.09 -3.72
N LEU A 187 -5.45 11.13 -4.64
CA LEU A 187 -6.08 9.80 -4.56
C LEU A 187 -5.46 8.97 -3.43
N ILE A 188 -4.14 9.05 -3.25
CA ILE A 188 -3.42 8.38 -2.16
C ILE A 188 -3.89 8.93 -0.81
N VAL A 189 -3.96 10.25 -0.65
CA VAL A 189 -4.43 10.93 0.57
C VAL A 189 -5.89 10.58 0.87
N PHE A 190 -6.72 10.47 -0.17
CA PHE A 190 -8.12 10.11 -0.04
C PHE A 190 -8.31 8.68 0.48
N VAL A 191 -7.64 7.69 -0.13
CA VAL A 191 -7.75 6.29 0.35
C VAL A 191 -7.09 6.11 1.72
N GLN A 192 -5.98 6.81 1.97
CA GLN A 192 -5.33 6.85 3.28
C GLN A 192 -6.28 7.36 4.37
N PHE A 193 -7.05 8.40 4.05
CA PHE A 193 -8.08 8.93 4.94
C PHE A 193 -9.15 7.87 5.23
N LEU A 194 -9.66 7.16 4.21
CA LEU A 194 -10.63 6.08 4.40
C LEU A 194 -10.09 4.94 5.29
N VAL A 195 -8.81 4.61 5.16
CA VAL A 195 -8.14 3.62 6.00
C VAL A 195 -8.09 4.07 7.46
N LEU A 196 -7.77 5.35 7.70
CA LEU A 196 -7.81 5.94 9.04
C LEU A 196 -9.23 5.85 9.64
N LEU A 197 -10.26 6.10 8.84
CA LEU A 197 -11.65 5.97 9.29
C LEU A 197 -11.99 4.53 9.67
N CYS A 198 -11.57 3.57 8.85
CA CYS A 198 -11.76 2.15 9.11
C CYS A 198 -11.05 1.73 10.40
N ALA A 199 -9.81 2.17 10.60
CA ALA A 199 -9.04 1.91 11.81
C ALA A 199 -9.68 2.53 13.06
N ILE A 200 -10.24 3.75 12.96
CA ILE A 200 -11.04 4.35 14.05
C ILE A 200 -12.26 3.48 14.36
N GLY A 201 -13.02 3.06 13.34
CA GLY A 201 -14.21 2.24 13.53
C GLY A 201 -13.92 0.93 14.27
N ILE A 202 -12.87 0.21 13.85
CA ILE A 202 -12.42 -1.02 14.52
C ILE A 202 -11.91 -0.70 15.93
N GLY A 203 -11.09 0.34 16.08
CA GLY A 203 -10.52 0.74 17.35
C GLY A 203 -11.57 1.11 18.40
N VAL A 204 -12.70 1.72 17.99
CA VAL A 204 -13.81 2.07 18.90
C VAL A 204 -14.47 0.81 19.44
N VAL A 205 -14.71 -0.19 18.59
CA VAL A 205 -15.27 -1.49 19.01
C VAL A 205 -14.35 -2.17 20.02
N ILE A 206 -13.05 -2.22 19.72
CA ILE A 206 -12.04 -2.81 20.62
C ILE A 206 -11.97 -2.04 21.94
N SER A 207 -11.97 -0.71 21.90
CA SER A 207 -11.83 0.13 23.09
C SER A 207 -13.04 0.07 24.01
N CYS A 208 -14.24 -0.18 23.47
CA CYS A 208 -15.40 -0.48 24.31
C CYS A 208 -15.20 -1.84 24.99
N LEU A 209 -14.83 -2.89 24.25
CA LEU A 209 -14.67 -4.25 24.82
C LEU A 209 -13.48 -4.43 25.78
N ALA A 210 -12.44 -3.61 25.65
CA ALA A 210 -11.26 -3.70 26.49
C ALA A 210 -11.61 -3.44 27.96
N LYS A 211 -10.76 -3.85 28.91
CA LYS A 211 -10.96 -3.50 30.33
C LYS A 211 -10.30 -2.17 30.68
N ASP A 212 -9.12 -1.94 30.14
CA ASP A 212 -8.26 -0.80 30.44
C ASP A 212 -7.60 -0.21 29.17
N GLN A 213 -7.08 1.01 29.28
CA GLN A 213 -6.45 1.73 28.18
C GLN A 213 -5.28 0.97 27.55
N ALA A 214 -4.43 0.33 28.37
CA ALA A 214 -3.26 -0.39 27.88
C ALA A 214 -3.67 -1.65 27.12
N THR A 215 -4.68 -2.37 27.61
CA THR A 215 -5.27 -3.52 26.92
C THR A 215 -5.95 -3.09 25.61
N ALA A 216 -6.69 -1.99 25.59
CA ALA A 216 -7.32 -1.46 24.37
C ALA A 216 -6.26 -1.16 23.30
N GLU A 217 -5.18 -0.48 23.67
CA GLU A 217 -4.10 -0.11 22.76
C GLU A 217 -3.34 -1.33 22.24
N SER A 218 -3.00 -2.28 23.13
CA SER A 218 -2.34 -3.53 22.77
C SER A 218 -3.19 -4.38 21.82
N MET A 219 -4.48 -4.56 22.12
CA MET A 219 -5.40 -5.29 21.26
C MET A 219 -5.61 -4.60 19.92
N ASN A 220 -5.74 -3.28 19.91
CA ASN A 220 -5.84 -2.50 18.67
C ASN A 220 -4.59 -2.70 17.80
N ASN A 221 -3.40 -2.64 18.41
CA ASN A 221 -2.16 -2.89 17.70
C ASN A 221 -2.12 -4.32 17.14
N ILE A 222 -2.44 -5.36 17.92
CA ILE A 222 -2.38 -6.75 17.43
C ILE A 222 -3.40 -7.00 16.32
N ILE A 223 -4.66 -6.61 16.53
CA ILE A 223 -5.78 -6.89 15.61
C ILE A 223 -5.62 -6.13 14.29
N LEU A 224 -5.03 -4.94 14.32
CA LEU A 224 -4.84 -4.14 13.12
C LEU A 224 -3.48 -4.39 12.43
N LEU A 225 -2.39 -4.57 13.20
CA LEU A 225 -1.05 -4.76 12.65
C LEU A 225 -0.89 -6.11 11.95
N VAL A 226 -1.32 -7.20 12.59
CA VAL A 226 -1.04 -8.56 12.09
C VAL A 226 -1.68 -8.79 10.71
N PRO A 227 -2.97 -8.48 10.48
CA PRO A 227 -3.55 -8.61 9.14
C PRO A 227 -2.88 -7.69 8.12
N THR A 228 -2.57 -6.45 8.51
CA THR A 228 -1.92 -5.48 7.61
C THR A 228 -0.51 -5.92 7.20
N MET A 229 0.24 -6.53 8.11
CA MET A 229 1.53 -7.16 7.84
C MET A 229 1.41 -8.30 6.84
N ILE A 230 0.46 -9.21 7.05
CA ILE A 230 0.23 -10.35 6.16
C ILE A 230 -0.13 -9.85 4.76
N ILE A 231 -1.09 -8.95 4.64
CA ILE A 231 -1.54 -8.43 3.33
C ILE A 231 -0.42 -7.63 2.65
N GLY A 232 0.33 -6.84 3.41
CA GLY A 232 1.49 -6.12 2.90
C GLY A 232 2.54 -7.05 2.30
N ILE A 233 2.90 -8.13 3.03
CA ILE A 233 3.82 -9.16 2.53
C ILE A 233 3.27 -9.82 1.26
N LEU A 234 1.98 -10.18 1.25
CA LEU A 234 1.34 -10.76 0.06
C LEU A 234 1.44 -9.82 -1.15
N GLY A 235 1.24 -8.52 -0.93
CA GLY A 235 1.39 -7.49 -1.95
C GLY A 235 2.80 -7.36 -2.54
N PHE A 236 3.85 -7.71 -1.78
CA PHE A 236 5.23 -7.77 -2.29
C PHE A 236 5.53 -9.05 -3.10
N THR A 237 4.81 -10.14 -2.81
CA THR A 237 5.05 -11.44 -3.45
C THR A 237 4.28 -11.65 -4.76
N GLY A 238 3.33 -10.76 -5.07
CA GLY A 238 2.53 -10.71 -6.30
C GLY A 238 1.24 -9.90 -6.09
N SER A 239 0.39 -9.78 -7.12
CA SER A 239 -0.93 -9.17 -6.91
C SER A 239 -1.79 -10.01 -5.96
N ILE A 240 -2.44 -9.31 -5.03
CA ILE A 240 -3.42 -9.86 -4.10
C ILE A 240 -4.54 -10.62 -4.84
N LEU A 241 -4.84 -10.24 -6.08
CA LEU A 241 -5.88 -10.85 -6.91
C LEU A 241 -5.47 -12.21 -7.49
N GLN A 242 -4.19 -12.56 -7.47
CA GLN A 242 -3.70 -13.86 -7.97
C GLN A 242 -3.97 -15.00 -6.98
N TYR A 243 -4.27 -14.69 -5.72
CA TYR A 243 -4.62 -15.69 -4.71
C TYR A 243 -6.06 -16.14 -4.94
N GLY A 244 -6.23 -17.30 -5.58
CA GLY A 244 -7.53 -17.94 -5.78
C GLY A 244 -8.01 -18.75 -4.57
N GLY A 245 -9.29 -19.15 -4.61
CA GLY A 245 -9.89 -20.05 -3.62
C GLY A 245 -10.26 -19.39 -2.28
N ILE A 246 -10.38 -20.21 -1.23
CA ILE A 246 -10.82 -19.77 0.10
C ILE A 246 -9.85 -18.74 0.71
N PHE A 247 -8.54 -18.93 0.48
CA PHE A 247 -7.53 -18.01 0.99
C PHE A 247 -7.67 -16.61 0.38
N GLY A 248 -7.91 -16.51 -0.93
CA GLY A 248 -8.17 -15.23 -1.61
C GLY A 248 -9.39 -14.50 -1.05
N LEU A 249 -10.48 -15.23 -0.77
CA LEU A 249 -11.69 -14.65 -0.18
C LEU A 249 -11.43 -14.08 1.24
N ILE A 250 -10.65 -14.78 2.06
CA ILE A 250 -10.29 -14.30 3.41
C ILE A 250 -9.44 -13.03 3.30
N VAL A 251 -8.47 -12.99 2.39
CA VAL A 251 -7.63 -11.81 2.18
C VAL A 251 -8.47 -10.63 1.72
N LEU A 252 -9.39 -10.82 0.76
CA LEU A 252 -10.28 -9.76 0.28
C LEU A 252 -11.29 -9.31 1.35
N ALA A 253 -11.68 -10.17 2.29
CA ALA A 253 -12.56 -9.77 3.38
C ALA A 253 -11.93 -8.72 4.31
N ILE A 254 -10.60 -8.64 4.38
CA ILE A 254 -9.91 -7.66 5.21
C ILE A 254 -9.93 -6.30 4.49
N PRO A 255 -10.45 -5.23 5.12
CA PRO A 255 -10.63 -3.93 4.47
C PRO A 255 -9.32 -3.33 3.92
N PHE A 256 -8.21 -3.56 4.61
CA PHE A 256 -6.89 -3.05 4.20
C PHE A 256 -6.40 -3.63 2.87
N SER A 257 -6.88 -4.80 2.46
CA SER A 257 -6.60 -5.37 1.14
C SER A 257 -7.14 -4.49 0.02
N HIS A 258 -8.34 -3.94 0.17
CA HIS A 258 -8.94 -3.04 -0.81
C HIS A 258 -8.19 -1.71 -0.93
N ALA A 259 -7.60 -1.23 0.17
CA ALA A 259 -6.73 -0.05 0.13
C ALA A 259 -5.43 -0.31 -0.65
N ILE A 260 -4.80 -1.47 -0.44
CA ILE A 260 -3.59 -1.85 -1.18
C ILE A 260 -3.90 -2.05 -2.67
N ILE A 261 -5.01 -2.70 -3.02
CA ILE A 261 -5.45 -2.86 -4.42
C ILE A 261 -5.70 -1.49 -5.07
N PHE A 262 -6.36 -0.56 -4.36
CA PHE A 262 -6.59 0.79 -4.85
C PHE A 262 -5.27 1.54 -5.11
N LEU A 263 -4.36 1.56 -4.14
CA LEU A 263 -3.08 2.25 -4.27
C LEU A 263 -2.21 1.64 -5.37
N ASN A 264 -2.22 0.32 -5.49
CA ASN A 264 -1.49 -0.41 -6.53
C ASN A 264 -2.03 -0.07 -7.94
N GLY A 265 -3.35 0.02 -8.11
CA GLY A 265 -3.95 0.46 -9.38
C GLY A 265 -3.65 1.93 -9.71
N VAL A 266 -3.67 2.81 -8.72
CA VAL A 266 -3.37 4.25 -8.90
C VAL A 266 -1.91 4.46 -9.28
N LEU A 267 -0.98 3.79 -8.59
CA LEU A 267 0.46 3.95 -8.81
C LEU A 267 0.96 3.22 -10.05
N SER A 268 0.27 2.16 -10.49
CA SER A 268 0.56 1.50 -11.79
C SER A 268 -0.04 2.23 -12.99
N GLY A 269 -0.94 3.20 -12.78
CA GLY A 269 -1.63 3.92 -13.86
C GLY A 269 -2.65 3.07 -14.62
N THR A 270 -2.97 1.85 -14.17
CA THR A 270 -3.93 0.94 -14.82
C THR A 270 -5.31 0.95 -14.19
N ALA A 271 -5.51 1.74 -13.13
CA ALA A 271 -6.77 1.83 -12.43
C ALA A 271 -7.93 2.27 -13.33
N THR A 272 -8.98 1.45 -13.38
CA THR A 272 -10.26 1.84 -13.95
C THR A 272 -11.10 2.59 -12.90
N PRO A 273 -11.85 3.64 -13.26
CA PRO A 273 -12.71 4.37 -12.32
C PRO A 273 -13.70 3.46 -11.58
N ILE A 274 -14.23 2.44 -12.27
CA ILE A 274 -15.13 1.44 -11.68
C ILE A 274 -14.44 0.58 -10.62
N GLY A 275 -13.20 0.13 -10.86
CA GLY A 275 -12.43 -0.65 -9.88
C GLY A 275 -12.09 0.17 -8.64
N LEU A 276 -11.71 1.43 -8.82
CA LEU A 276 -11.43 2.35 -7.71
C LEU A 276 -12.68 2.60 -6.86
N LEU A 277 -13.84 2.82 -7.49
CA LEU A 277 -15.10 3.06 -6.80
C LEU A 277 -15.55 1.84 -5.98
N GLY A 278 -15.34 0.62 -6.50
CA GLY A 278 -15.63 -0.61 -5.77
C GLY A 278 -14.81 -0.74 -4.47
N ASN A 279 -13.52 -0.45 -4.52
CA ASN A 279 -12.65 -0.47 -3.33
C ASN A 279 -13.04 0.61 -2.31
N VAL A 280 -13.39 1.81 -2.78
CA VAL A 280 -13.87 2.91 -1.92
C VAL A 280 -15.20 2.55 -1.25
N ALA A 281 -16.13 1.97 -2.01
CA ALA A 281 -17.43 1.54 -1.48
C ALA A 281 -17.26 0.44 -0.42
N TYR A 282 -16.34 -0.50 -0.61
CA TYR A 282 -16.03 -1.52 0.39
C TYR A 282 -15.49 -0.90 1.69
N LEU A 283 -14.48 -0.03 1.59
CA LEU A 283 -13.89 0.65 2.75
C LEU A 283 -14.92 1.49 3.52
N LEU A 284 -15.76 2.24 2.80
CA LEU A 284 -16.83 3.03 3.41
C LEU A 284 -17.89 2.16 4.05
N GLY A 285 -18.37 1.12 3.36
CA GLY A 285 -19.36 0.19 3.90
C GLY A 285 -18.85 -0.50 5.17
N PHE A 286 -17.62 -0.98 5.15
CA PHE A 286 -16.98 -1.60 6.31
C PHE A 286 -16.88 -0.61 7.47
N THR A 287 -16.43 0.61 7.21
CA THR A 287 -16.32 1.68 8.21
C THR A 287 -17.66 1.98 8.85
N ILE A 288 -18.73 2.16 8.05
CA ILE A 288 -20.08 2.44 8.54
C ILE A 288 -20.59 1.30 9.42
N VAL A 289 -20.40 0.05 9.00
CA VAL A 289 -20.83 -1.13 9.78
C VAL A 289 -20.13 -1.16 11.14
N PHE A 290 -18.80 -1.01 11.18
CA PHE A 290 -18.05 -1.02 12.44
C PHE A 290 -18.36 0.18 13.33
N MET A 291 -18.58 1.35 12.74
CA MET A 291 -18.98 2.55 13.49
C MET A 291 -20.36 2.38 14.13
N ILE A 292 -21.33 1.77 13.43
CA ILE A 292 -22.66 1.45 13.99
C ILE A 292 -22.54 0.44 15.12
N ILE A 293 -21.71 -0.60 14.95
CA ILE A 293 -21.47 -1.60 16.00
C ILE A 293 -20.84 -0.93 17.23
N GLY A 294 -19.81 -0.11 17.03
CA GLY A 294 -19.14 0.64 18.09
C GLY A 294 -20.09 1.58 18.83
N ALA A 295 -20.95 2.28 18.09
CA ALA A 295 -21.97 3.15 18.69
C ALA A 295 -22.96 2.39 19.58
N LYS A 296 -23.47 1.25 19.11
CA LYS A 296 -24.36 0.39 19.88
C LYS A 296 -23.69 -0.23 21.12
N LEU A 297 -22.41 -0.57 21.01
CA LEU A 297 -21.65 -1.10 22.15
C LEU A 297 -21.47 -0.04 23.23
N PHE A 298 -21.10 1.17 22.82
CA PHE A 298 -20.92 2.31 23.72
C PHE A 298 -22.20 2.66 24.47
N GLU A 299 -23.36 2.59 23.80
CA GLU A 299 -24.66 2.77 24.46
C GLU A 299 -24.95 1.69 25.51
N ARG A 300 -24.64 0.42 25.19
CA ARG A 300 -24.89 -0.73 26.09
C ARG A 300 -24.04 -0.70 27.35
N GLU A 301 -22.74 -0.45 27.23
CA GLU A 301 -21.86 -0.44 28.40
C GLU A 301 -22.25 0.66 29.40
N ALA A 302 -22.68 1.81 28.91
CA ALA A 302 -23.13 2.91 29.76
C ALA A 302 -24.45 2.62 30.50
N ILE A 303 -25.17 1.53 30.19
CA ILE A 303 -26.38 1.09 30.93
C ILE A 303 -25.99 0.20 32.12
N ILE A 304 -24.83 -0.46 32.05
CA ILE A 304 -24.37 -1.43 33.06
C ILE A 304 -23.49 -0.74 34.14
N ALA A 305 -22.84 0.37 33.78
CA ALA A 305 -22.14 1.27 34.71
C ALA A 305 -23.11 2.27 35.35
#